data_AF-A0A1F5E3S9-F1
#
_entry.id   AF-A0A1F5E3S9-F1
#
_cell.length_a   1.000
_cell.length_b   1.000
_cell.length_c   1.000
_cell.angle_alpha   90.00
_cell.angle_beta   90.00
_cell.angle_gamma   90.00
#
_symmetry.space_group_name_H-M   'P 1'
#
loop_
_entity.id
_entity.type
_entity.pdbx_description
1 polymer ?
#
loop_
_entity_poly.entity_id
_entity_poly.type
_entity_poly.pdbx_seq_one_letter_code
_entity_poly.pdbx_strand_id
1 'polypeptide(L)'
;MRGDNKPIIYSPVRANLLGGWTDQEKWPEMAAVSNVAIGWTGTYRGQYPLMMDRRGVLRSKVKGYGSGLGISSILLALREIHTKQEMLKGDLTSVILKVLEEERAISQGGWQDQVGGIVPGLKLTVTSDHRKFHIRSKPFHPALEHMVIFDTGRRRPSAHIGDCIRRLIDARNPAFMQHMRRIAFEAMRTYDDERPEEMILSTLESWKTFVKFVPQMEIPIKLPSLPRRILHGSYLTGAGGGGFGVTWATNPGYRGQVVEAYLEAGIWAIVPMVINSGPLII
;
A
#
# COMPACT_ATOMS: atom_id res chain seq x y z
N MET A 1 -39.18 0.89 -10.54
CA MET A 1 -37.86 1.37 -11.04
C MET A 1 -36.95 1.59 -9.84
N ARG A 2 -35.98 0.68 -9.60
CA ARG A 2 -35.02 0.81 -8.49
C ARG A 2 -33.93 1.77 -8.95
N GLY A 3 -33.96 3.01 -8.44
CA GLY A 3 -32.94 4.02 -8.74
C GLY A 3 -31.54 3.46 -8.48
N ASP A 4 -30.69 3.61 -9.48
CA ASP A 4 -29.31 3.13 -9.53
C ASP A 4 -28.58 3.34 -8.20
N ASN A 5 -28.20 2.23 -7.56
CA ASN A 5 -27.28 2.14 -6.42
C ASN A 5 -25.83 2.46 -6.83
N LYS A 6 -25.65 3.40 -7.77
CA LYS A 6 -24.34 3.80 -8.29
C LYS A 6 -23.53 4.43 -7.15
N PRO A 7 -22.27 4.00 -6.97
CA PRO A 7 -21.38 4.53 -5.93
C PRO A 7 -21.27 6.05 -6.06
N ILE A 8 -21.25 6.76 -4.93
CA ILE A 8 -20.95 8.20 -4.95
C ILE A 8 -19.44 8.38 -4.91
N ILE A 9 -18.70 7.58 -4.11
CA ILE A 9 -17.25 7.79 -4.01
C ILE A 9 -16.48 6.50 -3.72
N TYR A 10 -15.40 6.31 -4.50
CA TYR A 10 -14.43 5.23 -4.31
C TYR A 10 -13.41 5.69 -3.28
N SER A 11 -13.22 4.90 -2.24
CA SER A 11 -12.18 5.20 -1.27
C SER A 11 -10.88 4.51 -1.70
N PRO A 12 -9.75 5.24 -1.66
CA PRO A 12 -8.43 4.67 -1.94
C PRO A 12 -8.10 3.49 -1.02
N VAL A 13 -7.45 2.49 -1.59
CA VAL A 13 -6.57 1.57 -0.85
C VAL A 13 -5.13 1.99 -1.06
N ARG A 14 -4.18 1.25 -0.47
CA ARG A 14 -2.78 1.63 -0.49
C ARG A 14 -1.87 0.55 -1.04
N ALA A 15 -0.86 0.97 -1.80
CA ALA A 15 0.30 0.15 -2.12
C ALA A 15 1.55 0.75 -1.45
N ASN A 16 2.26 -0.07 -0.67
CA ASN A 16 3.56 0.32 -0.13
C ASN A 16 4.61 0.32 -1.23
N LEU A 17 5.55 1.25 -1.18
CA LEU A 17 6.67 1.31 -2.11
C LEU A 17 7.97 1.07 -1.32
N LEU A 18 8.65 2.13 -0.89
CA LEU A 18 9.89 2.05 -0.14
C LEU A 18 9.70 2.31 1.35
N GLY A 19 10.63 1.80 2.15
CA GLY A 19 10.72 2.14 3.56
C GLY A 19 9.74 1.42 4.49
N GLY A 20 8.88 0.54 3.97
CA GLY A 20 7.93 -0.24 4.77
C GLY A 20 8.60 -0.96 5.95
N TRP A 21 7.83 -1.11 7.05
CA TRP A 21 8.25 -1.62 8.36
C TRP A 21 9.04 -0.67 9.25
N THR A 22 9.54 0.46 8.72
CA THR A 22 10.14 1.51 9.58
C THR A 22 9.08 2.24 10.41
N ASP A 23 7.80 2.10 10.03
CA ASP A 23 6.63 2.60 10.76
C ASP A 23 6.22 1.70 11.94
N GLN A 24 7.02 0.72 12.36
CA GLN A 24 6.74 -0.08 13.56
C GLN A 24 7.14 0.70 14.82
N GLU A 25 6.33 0.63 15.89
CA GLU A 25 6.61 1.35 17.16
C GLU A 25 7.97 1.01 17.75
N LYS A 26 8.45 -0.22 17.54
CA LYS A 26 9.76 -0.69 18.02
C LYS A 26 10.94 -0.21 17.18
N TRP A 27 10.71 0.41 16.02
CA TRP A 27 11.81 0.92 15.18
C TRP A 27 12.51 2.08 15.90
N PRO A 28 13.82 1.98 16.19
CA PRO A 28 14.49 2.91 17.10
C PRO A 28 15.11 4.13 16.40
N GLU A 29 14.95 4.26 15.08
CA GLU A 29 15.65 5.26 14.28
C GLU A 29 14.68 6.08 13.43
N MET A 30 15.21 7.00 12.63
CA MET A 30 14.40 7.70 11.63
C MET A 30 13.74 6.69 10.69
N ALA A 31 12.43 6.84 10.51
CA ALA A 31 11.63 6.12 9.56
C ALA A 31 11.24 7.03 8.40
N ALA A 32 11.21 6.45 7.20
CA ALA A 32 10.67 7.10 6.03
C ALA A 32 9.98 6.04 5.20
N VAL A 33 8.68 6.22 4.92
CA VAL A 33 7.88 5.29 4.12
C VAL A 33 7.29 6.04 2.95
N SER A 34 7.50 5.53 1.74
CA SER A 34 6.75 5.95 0.57
C SER A 34 5.65 4.95 0.25
N ASN A 35 4.46 5.46 -0.05
CA ASN A 35 3.32 4.64 -0.43
C ASN A 35 2.40 5.46 -1.35
N VAL A 36 1.50 4.79 -2.08
CA VAL A 36 0.57 5.44 -3.02
C VAL A 36 -0.87 5.06 -2.73
N ALA A 37 -1.77 6.05 -2.81
CA ALA A 37 -3.21 5.83 -2.75
C ALA A 37 -3.70 5.41 -4.15
N ILE A 38 -4.26 4.20 -4.24
CA ILE A 38 -4.72 3.60 -5.49
C ILE A 38 -6.15 3.13 -5.36
N GLY A 39 -6.85 3.06 -6.49
CA GLY A 39 -8.18 2.52 -6.57
C GLY A 39 -8.44 1.92 -7.94
N TRP A 40 -9.64 1.35 -8.10
CA TRP A 40 -10.13 0.93 -9.40
C TRP A 40 -11.66 0.84 -9.35
N THR A 41 -12.26 1.25 -10.45
CA THR A 41 -13.66 0.98 -10.74
C THR A 41 -13.70 -0.28 -11.61
N GLY A 42 -14.79 -1.05 -11.49
CA GLY A 42 -14.84 -2.43 -11.98
C GLY A 42 -14.08 -2.66 -13.29
N THR A 43 -13.12 -3.58 -13.27
CA THR A 43 -12.53 -4.27 -14.42
C THR A 43 -12.05 -5.65 -13.96
N TYR A 44 -12.57 -6.69 -14.63
CA TYR A 44 -12.49 -8.13 -14.36
C TYR A 44 -13.02 -8.60 -12.97
N ARG A 45 -13.88 -9.63 -12.94
CA ARG A 45 -14.48 -10.26 -11.72
C ARG A 45 -15.24 -9.37 -10.72
N GLY A 46 -15.59 -8.13 -11.05
CA GLY A 46 -16.46 -7.28 -10.22
C GLY A 46 -15.91 -6.92 -8.84
N GLN A 47 -14.59 -7.05 -8.63
CA GLN A 47 -13.91 -6.64 -7.41
C GLN A 47 -13.69 -5.12 -7.40
N TYR A 48 -13.90 -4.49 -6.25
CA TYR A 48 -13.54 -3.08 -6.01
C TYR A 48 -12.99 -2.93 -4.59
N PRO A 49 -12.05 -1.99 -4.38
CA PRO A 49 -11.28 -1.89 -3.15
C PRO A 49 -12.18 -1.48 -1.98
N LEU A 50 -12.68 -0.24 -2.01
CA LEU A 50 -13.55 0.31 -1.00
C LEU A 50 -14.45 1.38 -1.63
N MET A 51 -15.72 1.43 -1.23
CA MET A 51 -16.69 2.44 -1.69
C MET A 51 -17.55 2.92 -0.52
N MET A 52 -18.03 4.15 -0.60
CA MET A 52 -19.10 4.67 0.27
C MET A 52 -20.38 4.78 -0.55
N ASP A 53 -21.46 4.14 -0.09
CA ASP A 53 -22.75 4.24 -0.76
C ASP A 53 -23.47 5.57 -0.42
N ARG A 54 -24.60 5.82 -1.10
CA ARG A 54 -25.38 7.07 -0.93
C ARG A 54 -25.89 7.31 0.49
N ARG A 55 -25.85 6.29 1.36
CA ARG A 55 -26.29 6.36 2.75
C ARG A 55 -25.12 6.54 3.72
N GLY A 56 -23.92 6.78 3.19
CA GLY A 56 -22.70 6.89 3.96
C GLY A 56 -22.14 5.55 4.46
N VAL A 57 -22.63 4.42 3.94
CA VAL A 57 -22.14 3.10 4.38
C VAL A 57 -20.91 2.71 3.56
N LEU A 58 -19.80 2.49 4.25
CA LEU A 58 -18.57 1.96 3.66
C LEU A 58 -18.72 0.46 3.34
N ARG A 59 -18.32 0.06 2.13
CA ARG A 59 -18.40 -1.31 1.60
C ARG A 59 -17.14 -1.68 0.84
N SER A 60 -16.71 -2.93 0.94
CA SER A 60 -15.66 -3.52 0.09
C SER A 60 -16.20 -4.78 -0.60
N LYS A 61 -15.75 -5.03 -1.84
CA LYS A 61 -15.96 -6.32 -2.52
C LYS A 61 -14.69 -7.16 -2.63
N VAL A 62 -13.58 -6.71 -2.04
CA VAL A 62 -12.40 -7.56 -1.86
C VAL A 62 -12.70 -8.56 -0.74
N LYS A 63 -12.86 -9.84 -1.09
CA LYS A 63 -13.20 -10.89 -0.14
C LYS A 63 -12.02 -11.21 0.79
N GLY A 64 -12.30 -11.28 2.11
CA GLY A 64 -11.42 -11.85 3.13
C GLY A 64 -10.42 -10.88 3.77
N TYR A 65 -10.02 -11.18 5.01
CA TYR A 65 -8.90 -10.51 5.70
C TYR A 65 -7.57 -10.87 5.02
N GLY A 66 -6.58 -9.97 5.08
CA GLY A 66 -5.26 -10.25 4.49
C GLY A 66 -5.17 -10.03 2.98
N SER A 67 -5.85 -9.00 2.47
CA SER A 67 -5.70 -8.54 1.08
C SER A 67 -4.39 -7.79 0.83
N GLY A 68 -3.71 -7.30 1.87
CA GLY A 68 -2.49 -6.50 1.73
C GLY A 68 -2.72 -5.06 1.27
N LEU A 69 -3.97 -4.60 1.25
CA LEU A 69 -4.37 -3.27 0.77
C LEU A 69 -4.65 -2.25 1.89
N GLY A 70 -4.44 -2.61 3.15
CA GLY A 70 -4.71 -1.74 4.32
C GLY A 70 -6.20 -1.47 4.60
N ILE A 71 -7.11 -2.25 4.01
CA ILE A 71 -8.56 -1.98 4.04
C ILE A 71 -9.10 -1.78 5.47
N SER A 72 -8.69 -2.59 6.44
CA SER A 72 -9.18 -2.48 7.83
C SER A 72 -8.83 -1.14 8.48
N SER A 73 -7.57 -0.73 8.40
CA SER A 73 -7.08 0.51 8.99
C SER A 73 -7.66 1.74 8.29
N ILE A 74 -7.76 1.67 6.96
CA ILE A 74 -8.37 2.71 6.14
C ILE A 74 -9.86 2.86 6.49
N LEU A 75 -10.58 1.75 6.68
CA LEU A 75 -11.98 1.77 7.10
C LEU A 75 -12.18 2.47 8.45
N LEU A 76 -11.32 2.20 9.43
CA LEU A 76 -11.38 2.86 10.73
C LEU A 76 -11.11 4.36 10.60
N ALA A 77 -10.08 4.74 9.83
CA ALA A 77 -9.76 6.15 9.58
C ALA A 77 -10.90 6.91 8.89
N LEU A 78 -11.55 6.31 7.88
CA LEU A 78 -12.67 6.95 7.19
C LEU A 78 -13.91 7.06 8.07
N ARG A 79 -14.18 6.06 8.92
CA ARG A 79 -15.26 6.15 9.91
C ARG A 79 -15.02 7.31 10.86
N GLU A 80 -13.80 7.45 11.37
CA GLU A 80 -13.42 8.55 12.27
C GLU A 80 -13.56 9.92 11.59
N ILE A 81 -13.14 10.04 10.32
CA ILE A 81 -13.32 11.26 9.54
C ILE A 81 -14.81 11.57 9.34
N HIS A 82 -15.62 10.56 9.02
CA HIS A 82 -17.05 10.73 8.74
C HIS A 82 -17.86 11.09 9.98
N THR A 83 -17.60 10.45 11.13
CA THR A 83 -18.34 10.73 12.38
C THR A 83 -18.00 12.09 12.96
N LYS A 84 -16.82 12.64 12.65
CA LYS A 84 -16.33 13.91 13.18
C LYS A 84 -16.24 15.02 12.13
N GLN A 85 -17.07 14.99 11.08
CA GLN A 85 -17.09 15.94 9.96
C GLN A 85 -17.02 17.42 10.36
N GLU A 86 -17.53 17.81 11.54
CA GLU A 86 -17.44 19.20 12.04
C GLU A 86 -16.25 19.48 12.98
N MET A 87 -15.66 18.45 13.59
CA MET A 87 -14.61 18.58 14.62
C MET A 87 -13.18 18.38 14.10
N LEU A 88 -13.01 17.88 12.87
CA LEU A 88 -11.71 17.53 12.29
C LEU A 88 -11.25 18.51 11.21
N LYS A 89 -11.61 19.79 11.29
CA LYS A 89 -10.96 20.81 10.45
C LYS A 89 -9.45 20.87 10.75
N GLY A 90 -8.67 20.00 10.11
CA GLY A 90 -7.25 20.23 9.85
C GLY A 90 -6.24 19.22 10.41
N ASP A 91 -6.58 18.25 11.25
CA ASP A 91 -5.55 17.34 11.81
C ASP A 91 -5.76 15.86 11.47
N LEU A 92 -5.37 15.47 10.25
CA LEU A 92 -5.28 14.07 9.83
C LEU A 92 -4.36 13.24 10.75
N THR A 93 -3.36 13.86 11.38
CA THR A 93 -2.44 13.19 12.32
C THR A 93 -3.21 12.64 13.51
N SER A 94 -4.13 13.44 14.09
CA SER A 94 -4.97 13.00 15.21
C SER A 94 -5.81 11.76 14.87
N VAL A 95 -6.39 11.72 13.65
CA VAL A 95 -7.15 10.57 13.15
C VAL A 95 -6.24 9.35 13.06
N ILE A 96 -5.08 9.49 12.43
CA ILE A 96 -4.13 8.39 12.24
C ILE A 96 -3.67 7.84 13.59
N LEU A 97 -3.30 8.71 14.54
CA LEU A 97 -2.85 8.29 15.87
C LEU A 97 -3.95 7.59 16.67
N LYS A 98 -5.20 8.08 16.58
CA LYS A 98 -6.33 7.43 17.24
C LYS A 98 -6.60 6.05 16.65
N VAL A 99 -6.63 5.93 15.32
CA VAL A 99 -6.83 4.63 14.65
C VAL A 99 -5.69 3.67 14.99
N LEU A 100 -4.45 4.17 15.02
CA LEU A 100 -3.29 3.39 15.43
C LEU A 100 -3.44 2.86 16.88
N GLU A 101 -3.97 3.67 17.81
CA GLU A 101 -4.27 3.23 19.17
C GLU A 101 -5.38 2.19 19.25
N GLU A 102 -6.48 2.39 18.51
CA GLU A 102 -7.60 1.44 18.41
C GLU A 102 -7.12 0.09 17.84
N GLU A 103 -6.22 0.11 16.85
CA GLU A 103 -5.71 -1.09 16.20
C GLU A 103 -4.65 -1.83 17.02
N ARG A 104 -3.94 -1.19 17.97
CA ARG A 104 -2.93 -1.86 18.81
C ARG A 104 -3.46 -3.08 19.56
N ALA A 105 -4.74 -3.05 19.95
CA ALA A 105 -5.39 -4.18 20.62
C ALA A 105 -5.61 -5.40 19.69
N ILE A 106 -5.56 -5.20 18.38
CA ILE A 106 -5.87 -6.20 17.34
C ILE A 106 -4.59 -6.60 16.57
N SER A 107 -3.74 -5.63 16.26
CA SER A 107 -2.48 -5.81 15.55
C SER A 107 -1.45 -4.77 15.99
N GLN A 108 -0.21 -5.20 16.25
CA GLN A 108 0.91 -4.29 16.50
C GLN A 108 1.44 -3.69 15.18
N GLY A 109 0.53 -3.13 14.38
CA GLY A 109 0.84 -2.49 13.08
C GLY A 109 1.44 -1.10 13.23
N GLY A 110 1.79 -0.49 12.10
CA GLY A 110 2.22 0.91 12.02
C GLY A 110 1.17 1.81 11.36
N TRP A 111 1.52 3.08 11.16
CA TRP A 111 0.61 4.11 10.62
C TRP A 111 0.54 4.13 9.08
N GLN A 112 1.30 3.29 8.37
CA GLN A 112 1.39 3.36 6.90
C GLN A 112 0.09 3.02 6.18
N ASP A 113 -0.79 2.21 6.78
CA ASP A 113 -2.04 1.79 6.13
C ASP A 113 -3.04 2.95 6.10
N GLN A 114 -3.16 3.66 7.22
CA GLN A 114 -4.03 4.82 7.40
C GLN A 114 -3.54 5.97 6.52
N VAL A 115 -2.27 6.37 6.65
CA VAL A 115 -1.65 7.39 5.78
C VAL A 115 -1.74 6.98 4.31
N GLY A 116 -1.50 5.69 4.07
CA GLY A 116 -1.51 5.06 2.76
C GLY A 116 -2.81 5.25 1.98
N GLY A 117 -3.93 5.18 2.68
CA GLY A 117 -5.26 5.33 2.09
C GLY A 117 -5.76 6.76 2.12
N ILE A 118 -5.77 7.42 3.28
CA ILE A 118 -6.52 8.69 3.42
C ILE A 118 -5.81 9.90 2.81
N VAL A 119 -4.50 9.82 2.58
CA VAL A 119 -3.72 10.88 1.93
C VAL A 119 -3.58 10.57 0.43
N PRO A 120 -3.93 11.51 -0.46
CA PRO A 120 -3.90 11.26 -1.89
C PRO A 120 -2.49 11.19 -2.48
N GLY A 121 -2.41 10.58 -3.65
CA GLY A 121 -1.25 10.55 -4.52
C GLY A 121 -0.12 9.67 -3.98
N LEU A 122 1.09 9.99 -4.43
CA LEU A 122 2.33 9.48 -3.84
C LEU A 122 2.62 10.27 -2.57
N LYS A 123 2.83 9.58 -1.46
CA LYS A 123 3.24 10.21 -0.22
C LYS A 123 4.57 9.66 0.26
N LEU A 124 5.25 10.53 0.97
CA LEU A 124 6.40 10.21 1.79
C LEU A 124 6.09 10.67 3.20
N THR A 125 6.11 9.73 4.13
CA THR A 125 5.98 10.02 5.55
C THR A 125 7.31 9.83 6.22
N VAL A 126 7.80 10.85 6.90
CA VAL A 126 9.08 10.83 7.62
C VAL A 126 8.84 11.06 9.10
N THR A 127 9.55 10.32 9.95
CA THR A 127 9.45 10.47 11.40
C THR A 127 10.73 10.05 12.11
N SER A 128 11.04 10.72 13.22
CA SER A 128 12.06 10.32 14.19
C SER A 128 11.45 9.83 15.52
N ASP A 129 10.13 9.95 15.66
CA ASP A 129 9.34 9.56 16.82
C ASP A 129 8.03 9.01 16.27
N HIS A 130 7.78 7.72 16.40
CA HIS A 130 6.64 7.00 15.81
C HIS A 130 5.27 7.71 15.96
N ARG A 131 5.11 8.60 16.95
CA ARG A 131 3.89 9.37 17.19
C ARG A 131 3.87 10.78 16.56
N LYS A 132 4.99 11.23 15.99
CA LYS A 132 5.18 12.54 15.33
C LYS A 132 5.75 12.32 13.94
N PHE A 133 4.90 12.37 12.94
CA PHE A 133 5.29 12.17 11.55
C PHE A 133 4.90 13.36 10.68
N HIS A 134 5.72 13.62 9.67
CA HIS A 134 5.48 14.63 8.65
C HIS A 134 5.13 13.94 7.34
N ILE A 135 3.98 14.30 6.75
CA ILE A 135 3.47 13.69 5.53
C ILE A 135 3.61 14.72 4.40
N ARG A 136 4.35 14.35 3.35
CA ARG A 136 4.41 15.08 2.09
C ARG A 136 3.65 14.29 1.04
N SER A 137 2.81 14.94 0.24
CA SER A 137 2.08 14.31 -0.86
C SER A 137 2.33 15.01 -2.19
N LYS A 138 2.46 14.20 -3.24
CA LYS A 138 2.51 14.62 -4.63
C LYS A 138 1.30 14.02 -5.33
N PRO A 139 0.45 14.81 -6.00
CA PRO A 139 -0.70 14.29 -6.74
C PRO A 139 -0.28 13.28 -7.81
N PHE A 140 0.90 13.44 -8.40
CA PHE A 140 1.40 12.57 -9.46
C PHE A 140 2.88 12.26 -9.27
N HIS A 141 3.29 11.08 -9.73
CA HIS A 141 4.69 10.71 -9.88
C HIS A 141 4.84 9.78 -11.09
N PRO A 142 5.78 10.03 -12.03
CA PRO A 142 5.85 9.29 -13.30
C PRO A 142 5.96 7.77 -13.14
N ALA A 143 6.63 7.29 -12.07
CA ALA A 143 6.73 5.85 -11.81
C ALA A 143 5.37 5.16 -11.76
N LEU A 144 4.33 5.83 -11.27
CA LEU A 144 3.01 5.24 -11.10
C LEU A 144 2.35 4.87 -12.44
N GLU A 145 2.80 5.48 -13.55
CA GLU A 145 2.37 5.12 -14.91
C GLU A 145 2.87 3.75 -15.36
N HIS A 146 3.78 3.12 -14.62
CA HIS A 146 4.30 1.79 -14.91
C HIS A 146 3.56 0.68 -14.13
N MET A 147 2.65 1.06 -13.23
CA MET A 147 2.04 0.15 -12.27
C MET A 147 0.94 -0.72 -12.92
N VAL A 148 0.98 -2.01 -12.60
CA VAL A 148 -0.13 -2.97 -12.76
C VAL A 148 -0.36 -3.64 -11.42
N ILE A 149 -1.61 -3.78 -11.00
CA ILE A 149 -1.95 -4.54 -9.78
C ILE A 149 -2.45 -5.92 -10.15
N PHE A 150 -2.18 -6.90 -9.28
CA PHE A 150 -2.69 -8.26 -9.43
C PHE A 150 -3.16 -8.82 -8.08
N ASP A 151 -4.09 -9.77 -8.11
CA ASP A 151 -4.55 -10.50 -6.92
C ASP A 151 -4.02 -11.94 -6.99
N THR A 152 -3.28 -12.35 -5.96
CA THR A 152 -2.79 -13.73 -5.84
C THR A 152 -3.91 -14.75 -5.63
N GLY A 153 -5.11 -14.31 -5.25
CA GLY A 153 -6.22 -15.16 -4.82
C GLY A 153 -5.97 -15.87 -3.47
N ARG A 154 -4.79 -15.69 -2.89
CA ARG A 154 -4.42 -16.17 -1.56
C ARG A 154 -4.65 -15.06 -0.55
N ARG A 155 -5.07 -15.41 0.65
CA ARG A 155 -5.28 -14.47 1.75
C ARG A 155 -4.44 -14.92 2.93
N ARG A 156 -3.69 -14.01 3.53
CA ARG A 156 -2.79 -14.31 4.65
C ARG A 156 -2.85 -13.19 5.68
N PRO A 157 -3.06 -13.50 6.98
CA PRO A 157 -2.94 -12.52 8.04
C PRO A 157 -1.52 -11.94 8.12
N SER A 158 -1.40 -10.64 8.35
CA SER A 158 -0.11 -9.94 8.48
C SER A 158 0.61 -10.21 9.80
N ALA A 159 -0.10 -10.67 10.84
CA ALA A 159 0.42 -10.82 12.19
C ALA A 159 1.71 -11.63 12.27
N HIS A 160 1.74 -12.81 11.62
CA HIS A 160 2.90 -13.69 11.62
C HIS A 160 4.15 -13.05 10.99
N ILE A 161 3.99 -12.35 9.85
CA ILE A 161 5.10 -11.65 9.21
C ILE A 161 5.56 -10.48 10.08
N GLY A 162 4.62 -9.74 10.66
CA GLY A 162 4.93 -8.67 11.61
C GLY A 162 5.73 -9.17 12.82
N ASP A 163 5.43 -10.36 13.34
CA ASP A 163 6.20 -10.98 14.43
C ASP A 163 7.63 -11.30 14.01
N CYS A 164 7.83 -11.85 12.80
CA CYS A 164 9.16 -12.10 12.26
C CYS A 164 9.98 -10.81 12.15
N ILE A 165 9.37 -9.74 11.63
CA ILE A 165 10.02 -8.43 11.50
C ILE A 165 10.37 -7.86 12.88
N ARG A 166 9.44 -7.88 13.84
CA ARG A 166 9.69 -7.40 15.21
C ARG A 166 10.82 -8.16 15.88
N ARG A 167 10.93 -9.48 15.69
CA ARG A 167 12.06 -10.26 16.22
C ARG A 167 13.39 -9.82 15.63
N LEU A 168 13.46 -9.47 14.35
CA LEU A 168 14.68 -8.95 13.72
C LEU A 168 15.07 -7.57 14.28
N ILE A 169 14.08 -6.71 14.54
CA ILE A 169 14.28 -5.40 15.19
C ILE A 169 14.75 -5.58 16.63
N ASP A 170 14.06 -6.42 17.42
CA ASP A 170 14.38 -6.71 18.83
C ASP A 170 15.79 -7.29 18.96
N ALA A 171 16.18 -8.19 18.05
CA ALA A 171 17.52 -8.76 17.99
C ALA A 171 18.58 -7.80 17.44
N ARG A 172 18.20 -6.60 16.99
CA ARG A 172 19.06 -5.62 16.31
C ARG A 172 19.92 -6.26 15.21
N ASN A 173 19.32 -7.14 14.40
CA ASN A 173 20.05 -7.87 13.36
C ASN A 173 20.80 -6.87 12.45
N PRO A 174 22.14 -6.87 12.40
CA PRO A 174 22.89 -5.77 11.78
C PRO A 174 22.57 -5.56 10.30
N ALA A 175 22.44 -6.64 9.53
CA ALA A 175 22.13 -6.60 8.11
C ALA A 175 20.70 -6.08 7.87
N PHE A 176 19.74 -6.51 8.70
CA PHE A 176 18.36 -6.02 8.63
C PHE A 176 18.30 -4.52 8.97
N MET A 177 18.94 -4.09 10.08
CA MET A 177 18.96 -2.68 10.48
C MET A 177 19.61 -1.79 9.42
N GLN A 178 20.73 -2.23 8.82
CA GLN A 178 21.37 -1.52 7.71
C GLN A 178 20.46 -1.41 6.50
N HIS A 179 19.78 -2.50 6.12
CA HIS A 179 18.83 -2.50 5.02
C HIS A 179 17.67 -1.52 5.28
N MET A 180 17.09 -1.54 6.49
CA MET A 180 16.01 -0.64 6.89
C MET A 180 16.41 0.85 6.82
N ARG A 181 17.62 1.21 7.29
CA ARG A 181 18.17 2.58 7.13
C ARG A 181 18.31 2.97 5.67
N ARG A 182 18.87 2.08 4.85
CA ARG A 182 19.08 2.34 3.42
C ARG A 182 17.76 2.60 2.70
N ILE A 183 16.74 1.78 2.93
CA ILE A 183 15.45 1.94 2.24
C ILE A 183 14.68 3.17 2.72
N ALA A 184 14.86 3.60 3.97
CA ALA A 184 14.31 4.86 4.46
C ALA A 184 14.97 6.05 3.73
N PHE A 185 16.31 6.04 3.61
CA PHE A 185 17.03 7.05 2.84
C PHE A 185 16.63 7.07 1.37
N GLU A 186 16.54 5.91 0.72
CA GLU A 186 16.10 5.79 -0.67
C GLU A 186 14.66 6.26 -0.88
N ALA A 187 13.75 6.01 0.07
CA ALA A 187 12.38 6.52 0.01
C ALA A 187 12.37 8.06 -0.04
N MET A 188 13.17 8.72 0.79
CA MET A 188 13.28 10.19 0.77
C MET A 188 13.90 10.68 -0.54
N ARG A 189 15.06 10.14 -0.91
CA ARG A 189 15.82 10.59 -2.08
C ARG A 189 15.03 10.45 -3.38
N THR A 190 14.45 9.27 -3.62
CA THR A 190 13.68 9.00 -4.85
C THR A 190 12.41 9.84 -4.96
N TYR A 191 11.80 10.19 -3.82
CA TYR A 191 10.64 11.08 -3.76
C TYR A 191 11.00 12.54 -4.05
N ASP A 192 12.10 13.04 -3.46
CA ASP A 192 12.53 14.44 -3.60
C ASP A 192 13.11 14.71 -5.00
N ASP A 193 13.93 13.80 -5.52
CA ASP A 193 14.60 13.94 -6.82
C ASP A 193 13.74 13.53 -8.02
N GLU A 194 12.51 13.03 -7.79
CA GLU A 194 11.59 12.53 -8.83
C GLU A 194 12.24 11.51 -9.78
N ARG A 195 12.87 10.48 -9.23
CA ARG A 195 13.56 9.44 -10.00
C ARG A 195 12.70 8.18 -10.15
N PRO A 196 11.86 8.07 -11.20
CA PRO A 196 10.85 7.02 -11.28
C PRO A 196 11.42 5.61 -11.40
N GLU A 197 12.41 5.43 -12.27
CA GLU A 197 13.05 4.12 -12.48
C GLU A 197 13.78 3.67 -11.22
N GLU A 198 14.52 4.56 -10.56
CA GLU A 198 15.22 4.25 -9.31
C GLU A 198 14.24 3.86 -8.19
N MET A 199 13.11 4.57 -8.05
CA MET A 199 12.08 4.18 -7.08
C MET A 199 11.53 2.77 -7.33
N ILE A 200 11.26 2.44 -8.60
CA ILE A 200 10.77 1.11 -9.01
C ILE A 200 11.81 0.03 -8.68
N LEU A 201 13.06 0.23 -9.10
CA LEU A 201 14.13 -0.75 -8.92
C LEU A 201 14.50 -0.93 -7.44
N SER A 202 14.58 0.16 -6.67
CA SER A 202 14.78 0.11 -5.22
C SER A 202 13.64 -0.62 -4.52
N THR A 203 12.39 -0.43 -4.95
CA THR A 203 11.22 -1.13 -4.36
C THR A 203 11.35 -2.63 -4.56
N LEU A 204 11.68 -3.06 -5.78
CA LEU A 204 11.85 -4.47 -6.12
C LEU A 204 13.05 -5.10 -5.41
N GLU A 205 14.19 -4.40 -5.30
CA GLU A 205 15.36 -4.91 -4.62
C GLU A 205 15.16 -4.98 -3.10
N SER A 206 14.46 -3.99 -2.55
CA SER A 206 14.04 -4.00 -1.15
C SER A 206 13.15 -5.20 -0.83
N TRP A 207 12.15 -5.46 -1.68
CA TRP A 207 11.28 -6.63 -1.55
C TRP A 207 12.08 -7.95 -1.57
N LYS A 208 12.96 -8.14 -2.54
CA LYS A 208 13.82 -9.34 -2.61
C LYS A 208 14.65 -9.52 -1.33
N THR A 209 15.16 -8.42 -0.80
CA THR A 209 15.94 -8.44 0.45
C THR A 209 15.08 -8.81 1.65
N PHE A 210 13.86 -8.27 1.76
CA PHE A 210 12.90 -8.68 2.79
C PHE A 210 12.57 -10.17 2.72
N VAL A 211 12.36 -10.72 1.52
CA VAL A 211 12.10 -12.16 1.33
C VAL A 211 13.28 -13.02 1.80
N LYS A 212 14.53 -12.56 1.66
CA LYS A 212 15.71 -13.28 2.20
C LYS A 212 15.69 -13.34 3.74
N PHE A 213 15.22 -12.29 4.41
CA PHE A 213 15.08 -12.26 5.87
C PHE A 213 13.84 -13.02 6.36
N VAL A 214 12.73 -12.92 5.63
CA VAL A 214 11.43 -13.50 5.97
C VAL A 214 10.84 -14.18 4.72
N PRO A 215 11.22 -15.44 4.44
CA PRO A 215 10.77 -16.17 3.24
C PRO A 215 9.24 -16.26 3.11
N GLN A 216 8.52 -16.21 4.24
CA GLN A 216 7.06 -16.19 4.29
C GLN A 216 6.42 -14.99 3.57
N MET A 217 7.20 -13.95 3.28
CA MET A 217 6.74 -12.78 2.51
C MET A 217 6.58 -13.09 1.02
N GLU A 218 7.22 -14.13 0.49
CA GLU A 218 7.25 -14.46 -0.94
C GLU A 218 5.86 -14.52 -1.61
N ILE A 219 5.82 -14.21 -2.91
CA ILE A 219 4.60 -14.30 -3.73
C ILE A 219 4.19 -15.78 -3.82
N PRO A 220 3.01 -16.18 -3.32
CA PRO A 220 2.64 -17.60 -3.15
C PRO A 220 2.08 -18.25 -4.42
N ILE A 221 2.29 -17.62 -5.59
CA ILE A 221 1.82 -18.10 -6.89
C ILE A 221 2.90 -17.90 -7.94
N LYS A 222 2.88 -18.75 -8.97
CA LYS A 222 3.74 -18.56 -10.14
C LYS A 222 3.16 -17.46 -11.03
N LEU A 223 3.92 -16.38 -11.19
CA LEU A 223 3.58 -15.29 -12.11
C LEU A 223 3.99 -15.66 -13.55
N PRO A 224 3.32 -15.11 -14.59
CA PRO A 224 3.73 -15.31 -15.96
C PRO A 224 5.15 -14.78 -16.20
N SER A 225 5.92 -15.49 -17.03
CA SER A 225 7.26 -15.08 -17.39
C SER A 225 7.20 -14.10 -18.56
N LEU A 226 7.52 -12.84 -18.30
CA LEU A 226 7.64 -11.80 -19.31
C LEU A 226 9.11 -11.45 -19.54
N PRO A 227 9.50 -11.06 -20.76
CA PRO A 227 10.86 -10.62 -21.04
C PRO A 227 11.27 -9.42 -20.18
N ARG A 228 12.55 -9.34 -19.79
CA ARG A 228 13.10 -8.23 -18.99
C ARG A 228 12.92 -6.85 -19.63
N ARG A 229 12.74 -6.78 -20.95
CA ARG A 229 12.45 -5.52 -21.67
C ARG A 229 11.01 -5.02 -21.47
N ILE A 230 10.10 -5.87 -21.00
CA ILE A 230 8.67 -5.60 -20.77
C ILE A 230 8.40 -5.41 -19.27
N LEU A 231 9.09 -6.18 -18.43
CA LEU A 231 8.80 -6.26 -17.01
C LEU A 231 10.05 -6.12 -16.13
N HIS A 232 10.01 -5.18 -15.17
CA HIS A 232 11.05 -5.08 -14.14
C HIS A 232 10.88 -6.14 -13.05
N GLY A 233 9.66 -6.36 -12.58
CA GLY A 233 9.37 -7.36 -11.55
C GLY A 233 8.09 -7.07 -10.76
N SER A 234 7.90 -7.85 -9.70
CA SER A 234 6.68 -7.83 -8.88
C SER A 234 7.00 -7.92 -7.39
N TYR A 235 6.10 -7.37 -6.57
CA TYR A 235 6.12 -7.48 -5.11
C TYR A 235 4.68 -7.47 -4.55
N LEU A 236 4.50 -7.79 -3.26
CA LEU A 236 3.18 -7.71 -2.62
C LEU A 236 2.98 -6.37 -1.91
N THR A 237 1.76 -5.82 -2.00
CA THR A 237 1.49 -4.47 -1.49
C THR A 237 1.58 -4.41 0.03
N GLY A 238 1.18 -5.47 0.74
CA GLY A 238 1.13 -5.54 2.20
C GLY A 238 2.32 -6.28 2.83
N ALA A 239 2.06 -6.95 3.96
CA ALA A 239 3.10 -7.68 4.68
C ALA A 239 3.73 -8.82 3.87
N GLY A 240 2.99 -9.44 2.95
CA GLY A 240 3.48 -10.52 2.09
C GLY A 240 2.78 -11.86 2.28
N GLY A 241 3.20 -12.88 1.51
CA GLY A 241 2.66 -14.24 1.57
C GLY A 241 1.23 -14.41 1.06
N GLY A 242 0.64 -13.38 0.45
CA GLY A 242 -0.71 -13.39 -0.10
C GLY A 242 -1.28 -11.98 -0.30
N GLY A 243 -2.49 -11.91 -0.85
CA GLY A 243 -3.18 -10.66 -1.14
C GLY A 243 -2.85 -10.11 -2.52
N PHE A 244 -2.89 -8.79 -2.62
CA PHE A 244 -2.57 -8.05 -3.84
C PHE A 244 -1.08 -7.78 -3.95
N GLY A 245 -0.62 -7.68 -5.19
CA GLY A 245 0.72 -7.25 -5.51
C GLY A 245 0.71 -6.20 -6.61
N VAL A 246 1.88 -5.58 -6.76
CA VAL A 246 2.18 -4.65 -7.85
C VAL A 246 3.25 -5.29 -8.71
N THR A 247 3.09 -5.07 -10.01
CA THR A 247 4.02 -5.43 -11.06
C THR A 247 4.37 -4.17 -11.84
N TRP A 248 5.66 -3.98 -12.14
CA TRP A 248 6.18 -2.79 -12.80
C TRP A 248 6.57 -3.09 -14.25
N ALA A 249 5.82 -2.50 -15.18
CA ALA A 249 6.20 -2.49 -16.59
C ALA A 249 7.45 -1.61 -16.78
N THR A 250 8.33 -1.98 -17.71
CA THR A 250 9.50 -1.16 -18.07
C THR A 250 9.13 0.13 -18.80
N ASN A 251 7.97 0.13 -19.46
CA ASN A 251 7.39 1.28 -20.14
C ASN A 251 5.87 1.31 -19.88
N PRO A 252 5.25 2.49 -19.69
CA PRO A 252 3.80 2.59 -19.49
C PRO A 252 2.96 1.93 -20.59
N GLY A 253 3.47 1.88 -21.82
CA GLY A 253 2.84 1.21 -22.97
C GLY A 253 2.77 -0.31 -22.87
N TYR A 254 3.62 -0.94 -22.05
CA TYR A 254 3.59 -2.40 -21.85
C TYR A 254 2.58 -2.87 -20.80
N ARG A 255 1.91 -1.96 -20.07
CA ARG A 255 0.93 -2.35 -19.04
C ARG A 255 -0.19 -3.23 -19.57
N GLY A 256 -0.68 -2.97 -20.78
CA GLY A 256 -1.71 -3.79 -21.43
C GLY A 256 -1.24 -5.23 -21.63
N GLN A 257 -0.05 -5.41 -22.20
CA GLN A 257 0.58 -6.72 -22.40
C GLN A 257 0.82 -7.46 -21.07
N VAL A 258 1.23 -6.74 -20.02
CA VAL A 258 1.39 -7.32 -18.68
C VAL A 258 0.04 -7.81 -18.15
N VAL A 259 -1.01 -7.01 -18.26
CA VAL A 259 -2.37 -7.39 -17.84
C VAL A 259 -2.85 -8.62 -18.60
N GLU A 260 -2.73 -8.63 -19.93
CA GLU A 260 -3.11 -9.76 -20.79
C GLU A 260 -2.41 -11.06 -20.35
N ALA A 261 -1.09 -11.03 -20.16
CA ALA A 261 -0.32 -12.19 -19.74
C ALA A 261 -0.75 -12.73 -18.36
N TYR A 262 -1.12 -11.85 -17.43
CA TYR A 262 -1.63 -12.27 -16.11
C TYR A 262 -3.01 -12.91 -16.23
N LEU A 263 -3.89 -12.32 -17.06
CA LEU A 263 -5.23 -12.84 -17.29
C LEU A 263 -5.22 -14.20 -17.99
N GLU A 264 -4.35 -14.39 -18.99
CA GLU A 264 -4.12 -15.67 -19.66
C GLU A 264 -3.61 -16.74 -18.68
N ALA A 265 -2.81 -16.34 -17.69
CA ALA A 265 -2.38 -17.20 -16.58
C ALA A 265 -3.46 -17.42 -15.50
N GLY A 266 -4.67 -16.90 -15.69
CA GLY A 266 -5.78 -17.02 -14.73
C GLY A 266 -5.65 -16.13 -13.49
N ILE A 267 -4.73 -15.17 -13.50
CA ILE A 267 -4.46 -14.24 -12.40
C ILE A 267 -5.23 -12.95 -12.69
N TRP A 268 -6.01 -12.49 -11.73
CA TRP A 268 -6.68 -11.20 -11.85
C TRP A 268 -5.63 -10.09 -11.85
N ALA A 269 -5.64 -9.22 -12.85
CA ALA A 269 -4.77 -8.06 -12.93
C ALA A 269 -5.44 -6.90 -13.68
N ILE A 270 -5.09 -5.67 -13.32
CA ILE A 270 -5.59 -4.45 -13.97
C ILE A 270 -4.54 -3.33 -13.88
N VAL A 271 -4.72 -2.29 -14.70
CA VAL A 271 -4.07 -1.00 -14.49
C VAL A 271 -4.84 -0.23 -13.41
N PRO A 272 -4.22 0.13 -12.27
CA PRO A 272 -4.90 0.87 -11.21
C PRO A 272 -5.08 2.34 -11.60
N MET A 273 -6.05 2.98 -10.94
CA MET A 273 -6.18 4.45 -10.90
C MET A 273 -5.41 4.98 -9.69
N VAL A 274 -4.56 5.98 -9.90
CA VAL A 274 -3.95 6.74 -8.78
C VAL A 274 -4.96 7.75 -8.28
N ILE A 275 -5.15 7.81 -6.96
CA ILE A 275 -6.13 8.71 -6.33
C ILE A 275 -5.43 10.02 -5.96
N ASN A 276 -5.59 11.05 -6.78
CA ASN A 276 -4.80 12.29 -6.69
C ASN A 276 -5.46 13.40 -5.85
N SER A 277 -6.68 13.16 -5.34
CA SER A 277 -7.40 14.08 -4.47
C SER A 277 -7.84 13.38 -3.18
N GLY A 278 -7.76 14.12 -2.06
CA GLY A 278 -8.00 13.63 -0.70
C GLY A 278 -9.45 13.23 -0.45
N PRO A 279 -9.75 12.69 0.74
CA PRO A 279 -10.94 11.89 0.96
C PRO A 279 -12.16 12.75 0.68
N LEU A 280 -12.94 12.36 -0.34
CA LEU A 280 -14.36 12.24 -0.11
C LEU A 280 -15.01 13.49 0.51
N ILE A 281 -14.68 14.70 0.02
CA ILE A 281 -15.46 15.91 0.28
C ILE A 281 -16.32 16.14 -0.96
N ILE A 282 -17.45 15.44 -1.02
CA ILE A 282 -18.80 16.04 -1.12
C ILE A 282 -19.75 15.15 -0.34
#